data_AF-K9Q6X2-F1
#
_entry.id   AF-K9Q6X2-F1
#
_cell.length_a   1.000
_cell.length_b   1.000
_cell.length_c   1.000
_cell.angle_alpha   90.00
_cell.angle_beta   90.00
_cell.angle_gamma   90.00
#
_symmetry.space_group_name_H-M   'P 1'
#
loop_
_entity.id
_entity.type
_entity.pdbx_description
1 polymer ?
#
loop_
_entity_poly.entity_id
_entity_poly.type
_entity_poly.pdbx_seq_one_letter_code
_entity_poly.pdbx_strand_id
1 'polypeptide(L)'
;MTIQIQLKPEIEARLIAQAVKHGLSVEAYLESLIEDSLISQEEMSFYQVSNQEEWENIVRDLIDNPVFTLAPPLSNAAISRECIYTREDEIL
;
A
#
# COMPACT_ATOMS: atom_id res chain seq x y z
N MET A 1 -16.11 -24.81 6.58
CA MET A 1 -15.27 -25.01 7.78
C MET A 1 -15.94 -24.24 8.90
N THR A 2 -16.07 -24.78 10.11
CA THR A 2 -16.83 -24.11 11.19
C THR A 2 -15.87 -23.66 12.28
N ILE A 3 -15.86 -22.36 12.58
CA ILE A 3 -15.06 -21.77 13.66
C ILE A 3 -16.03 -21.42 14.80
N GLN A 4 -15.71 -21.88 16.02
CA GLN A 4 -16.48 -21.55 17.22
C GLN A 4 -15.70 -20.56 18.08
N ILE A 5 -16.32 -19.42 18.39
CA ILE A 5 -15.72 -18.37 19.21
C ILE A 5 -16.63 -18.16 20.42
N GLN A 6 -16.08 -18.24 21.63
CA GLN A 6 -16.80 -17.90 22.84
C GLN A 6 -16.61 -16.40 23.13
N LEU A 7 -17.70 -15.65 23.06
CA LEU A 7 -17.70 -14.22 23.34
C LEU A 7 -18.16 -13.95 24.76
N LYS A 8 -17.71 -12.83 25.33
CA LYS A 8 -18.28 -12.34 26.58
C LYS A 8 -19.69 -11.78 26.32
N PRO A 9 -20.62 -11.87 27.29
CA PRO A 9 -21.99 -11.40 27.11
C PRO A 9 -22.07 -9.92 26.69
N GLU A 10 -21.15 -9.06 27.15
CA GLU A 10 -21.15 -7.65 26.78
C GLU A 10 -20.79 -7.43 25.30
N ILE A 11 -19.97 -8.31 24.74
CA ILE A 11 -19.55 -8.24 23.34
C ILE A 11 -20.66 -8.77 22.43
N GLU A 12 -21.33 -9.85 22.82
CA GLU A 12 -22.49 -10.38 22.07
C GLU A 12 -23.60 -9.34 21.95
N ALA A 13 -23.96 -8.68 23.05
CA ALA A 13 -25.00 -7.65 23.04
C ALA A 13 -24.64 -6.48 22.11
N ARG A 14 -23.36 -6.05 22.10
CA ARG A 14 -22.89 -5.00 21.19
C ARG A 14 -22.89 -5.44 19.73
N LEU A 15 -22.51 -6.69 19.47
CA LEU A 15 -22.47 -7.27 18.13
C LEU A 15 -23.89 -7.36 17.54
N ILE A 16 -24.86 -7.82 18.33
CA ILE A 16 -26.27 -7.87 17.95
C ILE A 16 -26.79 -6.45 17.65
N ALA A 17 -26.52 -5.49 18.52
CA ALA A 17 -26.95 -4.11 18.31
C ALA A 17 -26.37 -3.49 17.02
N GLN A 18 -25.10 -3.78 16.72
CA GLN A 18 -24.47 -3.34 15.48
C GLN A 18 -25.06 -4.05 14.26
N ALA A 19 -25.24 -5.36 14.29
CA ALA A 19 -25.86 -6.11 13.18
C ALA A 19 -27.26 -5.55 12.85
N VAL A 20 -28.08 -5.29 13.87
CA VAL A 20 -29.40 -4.66 13.72
C VAL A 20 -29.29 -3.27 13.10
N LYS A 21 -28.33 -2.45 13.53
CA LYS A 21 -28.09 -1.12 12.97
C LYS A 21 -27.72 -1.17 11.48
N HIS A 22 -26.98 -2.19 11.07
CA HIS A 22 -26.60 -2.43 9.68
C HIS A 22 -27.68 -3.18 8.88
N GLY A 23 -28.79 -3.60 9.52
CA GLY A 23 -29.86 -4.37 8.87
C GLY A 23 -29.44 -5.79 8.49
N LEU A 24 -28.39 -6.33 9.12
CA LEU A 24 -27.80 -7.63 8.83
C LEU A 24 -28.07 -8.62 9.97
N SER A 25 -27.99 -9.92 9.67
CA SER A 25 -27.89 -10.93 10.71
C SER A 25 -26.53 -10.83 11.40
N VAL A 26 -26.42 -11.38 12.62
CA VAL A 26 -25.20 -11.32 13.42
C VAL A 26 -24.05 -12.02 12.71
N GLU A 27 -24.35 -13.14 12.06
CA GLU A 27 -23.40 -13.95 11.29
C GLU A 27 -22.90 -13.18 10.06
N ALA A 28 -23.82 -12.61 9.27
CA ALA A 28 -23.47 -11.84 8.07
C ALA A 28 -22.64 -10.59 8.41
N TYR A 29 -22.95 -9.93 9.53
CA TYR A 29 -22.17 -8.79 10.01
C TYR A 29 -20.78 -9.19 10.49
N LEU A 30 -20.64 -10.36 11.13
CA LEU A 30 -19.35 -10.90 11.53
C LEU A 30 -18.50 -11.28 10.32
N GLU A 31 -19.09 -11.93 9.33
CA GLU A 31 -18.41 -12.28 8.08
C GLU A 31 -17.87 -11.03 7.39
N SER A 32 -18.69 -9.98 7.23
CA SER A 32 -18.24 -8.72 6.62
C SER A 32 -17.12 -8.05 7.42
N LEU A 33 -17.19 -8.05 8.75
CA LEU A 33 -16.13 -7.48 9.59
C LEU A 33 -14.80 -8.24 9.46
N ILE A 34 -14.87 -9.57 9.33
CA ILE A 34 -13.68 -10.40 9.14
C ILE A 34 -13.10 -10.16 7.75
N GLU A 35 -13.94 -10.12 6.71
CA GLU A 35 -13.50 -9.81 5.34
C GLU A 35 -12.86 -8.41 5.27
N ASP A 36 -13.52 -7.39 5.79
CA ASP A 36 -12.99 -6.02 5.84
C ASP A 36 -11.68 -5.94 6.63
N SER A 37 -11.57 -6.67 7.75
CA SER A 37 -10.35 -6.72 8.54
C SER A 37 -9.19 -7.40 7.81
N LEU A 38 -9.48 -8.42 6.99
CA LEU A 38 -8.48 -9.14 6.22
C LEU A 38 -8.06 -8.34 4.97
N ILE A 39 -9.00 -7.64 4.33
CA ILE A 39 -8.71 -6.73 3.22
C ILE A 39 -7.94 -5.50 3.72
N SER A 40 -8.28 -4.96 4.90
CA SER A 40 -7.52 -3.83 5.47
C SER A 40 -6.12 -4.22 5.96
N GLN A 41 -5.77 -5.51 5.97
CA GLN A 41 -4.39 -5.97 6.13
C GLN A 41 -3.60 -5.97 4.81
N GLU A 42 -4.23 -5.65 3.68
CA GLU A 42 -3.53 -5.52 2.40
C GLU A 42 -2.56 -4.33 2.42
N GLU A 43 -1.29 -4.71 2.50
CA GLU A 43 -0.11 -4.00 2.03
C GLU A 43 -0.01 -2.53 2.46
N MET A 44 0.43 -2.34 3.71
CA MET A 44 1.14 -1.11 4.02
C MET A 44 2.31 -1.00 3.04
N SER A 45 2.22 0.00 2.18
CA SER A 45 3.24 0.31 1.19
C SER A 45 4.61 0.45 1.86
N PHE A 46 5.67 0.08 1.15
CA PHE A 46 7.03 0.07 1.71
C PHE A 46 7.36 1.37 2.46
N TYR A 47 7.02 2.54 1.90
CA TYR A 47 7.25 3.85 2.51
C TYR A 47 6.52 4.11 3.85
N GLN A 48 5.49 3.34 4.17
CA GLN A 48 4.74 3.45 5.44
C GLN A 48 5.36 2.61 6.56
N VAL A 49 6.12 1.57 6.21
CA VAL A 49 6.64 0.59 7.17
C VAL A 49 8.15 0.62 7.33
N SER A 50 8.87 1.14 6.33
CA SER A 50 10.33 1.12 6.37
C SER A 50 10.94 2.31 7.09
N ASN A 51 12.04 2.04 7.78
CA ASN A 51 12.84 3.05 8.46
C ASN A 51 13.93 3.62 7.54
N GLN A 52 14.62 4.68 7.98
CA GLN A 52 15.64 5.35 7.18
C GLN A 52 16.78 4.41 6.74
N GLU A 53 17.22 3.50 7.61
CA GLU A 53 18.33 2.57 7.31
C GLU A 53 17.94 1.58 6.21
N GLU A 54 16.71 1.06 6.24
CA GLU A 54 16.16 0.19 5.20
C GLU A 54 16.05 0.92 3.85
N TRP A 55 15.65 2.19 3.87
CA TRP A 55 15.64 3.03 2.68
C TRP A 55 17.04 3.22 2.09
N GLU A 56 18.02 3.55 2.93
CA GLU A 56 19.40 3.74 2.48
C GLU A 56 19.99 2.46 1.88
N ASN A 57 19.69 1.29 2.47
CA ASN A 57 20.13 0.00 1.95
C ASN A 57 19.52 -0.31 0.58
N ILE A 58 18.22 -0.09 0.40
CA ILE A 58 17.55 -0.36 -0.89
C ILE A 58 18.05 0.58 -1.98
N VAL A 59 18.25 1.86 -1.66
CA VAL A 59 18.80 2.81 -2.63
C VAL A 59 20.22 2.41 -3.02
N ARG A 60 21.04 1.94 -2.06
CA ARG A 60 22.38 1.44 -2.36
C ARG A 60 22.34 0.20 -3.23
N ASP A 61 21.48 -0.77 -2.92
CA ASP A 61 21.30 -1.98 -3.73
C ASP A 61 20.79 -1.65 -5.15
N LEU A 62 19.95 -0.63 -5.29
CA LEU A 62 19.50 -0.14 -6.59
C LEU A 62 20.66 0.46 -7.40
N ILE A 63 21.49 1.31 -6.78
CA ILE A 63 22.65 1.94 -7.43
C ILE A 63 23.69 0.90 -7.86
N ASP A 64 23.94 -0.08 -7.00
CA ASP A 64 24.91 -1.15 -7.24
C ASP A 64 24.40 -2.21 -8.24
N ASN A 65 23.15 -2.10 -8.69
CA ASN A 65 22.56 -3.04 -9.63
C ASN A 65 23.26 -2.96 -11.01
N PRO A 66 23.73 -4.09 -11.55
CA PRO A 66 24.45 -4.14 -12.83
C PRO A 66 23.63 -3.66 -14.04
N VAL A 67 22.30 -3.55 -13.91
CA VAL A 67 21.46 -2.94 -14.95
C VAL A 67 21.87 -1.49 -15.23
N PHE A 68 22.26 -0.72 -14.21
CA PHE A 68 22.66 0.68 -14.37
C PHE A 68 24.10 0.85 -14.87
N THR A 69 24.97 -0.15 -14.70
CA THR A 69 26.34 -0.11 -15.21
C THR A 69 26.42 -0.38 -16.71
N LEU A 70 25.41 -1.04 -17.28
CA LEU A 70 25.27 -1.31 -18.71
C LEU A 70 24.61 -0.15 -19.48
N ALA A 71 23.98 0.78 -18.77
CA ALA A 71 23.31 1.91 -19.40
C ALA A 71 24.35 2.91 -19.95
N PRO A 72 24.22 3.36 -21.21
CA PRO A 72 25.09 4.41 -21.71
C PRO A 72 24.89 5.70 -20.90
N PRO A 73 25.94 6.50 -20.69
CA PRO A 73 25.79 7.79 -20.02
C PRO A 73 24.80 8.67 -20.79
N LEU A 74 24.01 9.46 -20.06
CA LEU A 74 23.12 10.42 -20.67
C LEU A 74 23.92 11.42 -21.49
N SER A 75 23.43 11.73 -22.69
CA SER A 75 24.05 12.77 -23.52
C SER A 75 23.93 14.14 -22.84
N ASN A 76 24.89 15.04 -23.09
CA ASN A 76 24.84 16.40 -22.56
C ASN A 76 23.54 17.11 -22.95
N ALA A 77 23.02 16.87 -24.15
CA ALA A 77 21.73 17.40 -24.57
C ALA A 77 20.56 16.86 -23.73
N ALA A 78 20.60 15.60 -23.30
CA ALA A 78 19.53 15.00 -22.48
C ALA A 78 19.45 15.58 -21.06
N ILE A 79 20.56 16.09 -20.52
CA ILE A 79 20.62 16.71 -19.19
C ILE A 79 20.68 18.25 -19.24
N SER A 80 20.70 18.83 -20.45
CA SER A 80 20.90 20.26 -20.58
C SER A 80 19.66 21.04 -20.20
N ARG A 81 19.87 22.18 -19.53
CA ARG A 81 18.79 23.02 -19.03
C ARG A 81 17.89 23.47 -20.17
N GLU A 82 18.49 23.90 -21.28
CA GLU A 82 17.77 24.26 -22.49
C GLU A 82 16.88 23.11 -22.98
N CYS A 83 17.38 21.88 -23.14
CA CYS A 83 16.56 20.79 -23.64
C CYS A 83 15.41 20.36 -22.70
N ILE A 84 15.57 20.55 -21.39
CA ILE A 84 14.51 20.27 -20.40
C ILE A 84 13.36 21.29 -20.52
N TYR A 85 13.67 22.57 -20.77
CA TYR A 85 12.66 23.64 -20.84
C TYR A 85 12.17 23.98 -22.25
N THR A 86 12.88 23.57 -23.31
CA THR A 86 12.50 23.93 -24.71
C THR A 86 11.43 23.01 -25.31
N ARG A 87 11.15 21.84 -24.70
CA ARG A 87 10.13 20.89 -25.23
C ARG A 87 8.71 21.47 -25.27
N GLU A 88 8.40 22.45 -24.43
CA GLU A 88 7.07 23.07 -24.38
C GLU A 88 6.90 24.17 -25.44
N ASP A 89 7.99 24.75 -25.94
CA ASP A 89 7.98 25.85 -26.91
C ASP A 89 7.86 25.37 -28.38
N GLU A 90 8.09 24.09 -28.67
CA GLU A 90 8.00 23.51 -30.03
C GLU A 90 6.58 23.01 -30.40
N ILE A 91 5.60 23.08 -29.49
CA ILE A 91 4.21 22.61 -29.70
C ILE A 91 3.26 23.77 -30.07
N LEU A 92 3.77 24.84 -30.70
CA LEU A 92 2.99 25.99 -31.16
C LEU A 92 3.03 26.17 -32.68
#